data_AF-A0A962ZW79-F1
#
_entry.id   AF-A0A962ZW79-F1
#
_cell.length_a   1.000
_cell.length_b   1.000
_cell.length_c   1.000
_cell.angle_alpha   90.00
_cell.angle_beta   90.00
_cell.angle_gamma   90.00
#
_symmetry.space_group_name_H-M   'P 1'
#
loop_
_entity.id
_entity.type
_entity.pdbx_description
1 polymer ?
#
loop_
_entity_poly.entity_id
_entity_poly.type
_entity_poly.pdbx_seq_one_letter_code
_entity_poly.pdbx_strand_id
1 'polypeptide(L)'
;MTDWWNQKPLAELDARQWEALCDGCARCCLHKLEDEDDGEVFYTRVRCRYLDEQTCRCSDYPNRSVLVENCIRLDASSVGSLEWLPVTCAYRLRAQGLPLAAWHPLVSGDPDSVHRA
;
A
#
# COMPACT_ATOMS: atom_id res chain seq x y z
N MET A 1 20.09 13.78 5.16
CA MET A 1 18.63 13.98 5.05
C MET A 1 18.01 13.06 6.07
N THR A 2 17.12 13.57 6.91
CA THR A 2 16.54 12.80 8.01
C THR A 2 15.45 11.89 7.46
N ASP A 3 15.59 10.57 7.64
CA ASP A 3 14.63 9.55 7.20
C ASP A 3 13.32 9.65 7.98
N TRP A 4 12.50 10.64 7.63
CA TRP A 4 11.22 10.90 8.31
C TRP A 4 10.31 9.68 8.29
N TRP A 5 10.39 8.86 7.23
CA TRP A 5 9.62 7.63 7.06
C TRP A 5 10.08 6.51 7.97
N ASN A 6 11.19 6.64 8.70
CA ASN A 6 11.57 5.70 9.74
C ASN A 6 11.32 6.27 11.13
N GLN A 7 11.45 7.59 11.29
CA GLN A 7 11.49 8.26 12.59
C GLN A 7 10.13 8.76 13.09
N LYS A 8 9.23 9.18 12.20
CA LYS A 8 7.93 9.73 12.59
C LYS A 8 6.86 8.64 12.71
N PRO A 9 6.08 8.59 13.80
CA PRO A 9 4.88 7.75 13.88
C PRO A 9 3.92 8.02 12.71
N LEU A 10 3.17 7.00 12.27
CA LEU A 10 2.20 7.16 11.18
C LEU A 10 1.17 8.27 11.45
N ALA A 11 0.76 8.44 12.70
CA ALA A 11 -0.21 9.47 13.12
C ALA A 11 0.33 10.92 13.00
N GLU A 12 1.65 11.09 12.87
CA GLU A 12 2.29 12.41 12.74
C GLU A 12 2.64 12.76 11.29
N LEU A 13 2.35 11.85 10.35
CA LEU A 13 2.61 12.10 8.94
C LEU A 13 1.58 13.07 8.37
N ASP A 14 2.07 14.08 7.65
CA ASP A 14 1.19 14.87 6.79
C ASP A 14 0.71 14.05 5.58
N ALA A 15 -0.29 14.56 4.86
CA ALA A 15 -0.86 13.86 3.70
C ALA A 15 0.18 13.54 2.62
N ARG A 16 1.18 14.40 2.41
CA ARG A 16 2.22 14.18 1.40
C ARG A 16 3.17 13.05 1.83
N GLN A 17 3.55 13.04 3.10
CA GLN A 17 4.36 11.98 3.71
C GLN A 17 3.61 10.65 3.69
N TRP A 18 2.32 10.65 4.02
CA TRP A 18 1.47 9.47 3.97
C TRP A 18 1.41 8.87 2.56
N GLU A 19 1.15 9.69 1.54
CA GLU A 19 1.10 9.20 0.15
C GLU A 19 2.47 8.75 -0.36
N ALA A 20 3.56 9.37 0.10
CA ALA A 20 4.92 8.98 -0.26
C ALA A 20 5.33 7.60 0.30
N LEU A 21 4.64 7.07 1.31
CA LEU A 21 4.86 5.70 1.77
C LEU A 21 4.38 4.65 0.76
N CYS A 22 3.49 4.98 -0.17
CA CYS A 22 3.02 4.00 -1.15
C CYS A 22 4.12 3.63 -2.14
N ASP A 23 4.65 2.40 -2.03
CA ASP A 23 5.65 1.86 -2.96
C ASP A 23 5.17 1.77 -4.41
N GLY A 24 3.85 1.70 -4.65
CA GLY A 24 3.31 1.56 -6.00
C GLY A 24 3.29 0.13 -6.52
N CYS A 25 3.26 -0.86 -5.63
CA CYS A 25 3.15 -2.27 -6.03
C CYS A 25 1.77 -2.68 -6.59
N ALA A 26 0.76 -1.80 -6.54
CA ALA A 26 -0.63 -2.04 -6.97
C ALA A 26 -1.39 -3.22 -6.32
N ARG A 27 -0.80 -3.92 -5.32
CA ARG A 27 -1.42 -5.09 -4.69
C ARG A 27 -2.73 -4.77 -3.95
N CYS A 28 -2.89 -3.54 -3.46
CA CYS A 28 -4.17 -3.08 -2.89
C CYS A 28 -5.28 -2.98 -3.95
N CYS A 29 -4.95 -2.77 -5.23
CA CYS A 29 -5.90 -2.65 -6.33
C CYS A 29 -6.31 -4.00 -6.96
N LEU A 30 -5.74 -5.12 -6.50
CA LEU A 30 -6.13 -6.46 -6.94
C LEU A 30 -7.33 -6.96 -6.14
N HIS A 31 -8.25 -7.65 -6.81
CA HIS A 31 -9.31 -8.41 -6.16
C HIS A 31 -8.69 -9.52 -5.32
N LYS A 32 -9.28 -9.73 -4.16
CA LYS A 32 -8.85 -10.72 -3.16
C LYS A 32 -10.01 -11.66 -2.92
N LEU A 33 -9.69 -12.93 -2.72
CA LEU A 33 -10.64 -13.94 -2.29
C LEU A 33 -10.29 -14.29 -0.86
N GLU A 34 -11.31 -14.41 -0.02
CA GLU A 34 -11.18 -14.83 1.37
C GLU A 34 -11.79 -16.22 1.48
N ASP A 35 -11.08 -17.15 2.10
CA ASP A 35 -11.59 -18.48 2.40
C ASP A 35 -12.66 -18.41 3.49
N GLU A 36 -13.76 -19.13 3.32
CA GLU A 36 -14.88 -19.09 4.27
C GLU A 36 -14.62 -19.92 5.54
N ASP A 37 -13.72 -20.90 5.49
CA ASP A 37 -13.45 -21.82 6.60
C ASP A 37 -12.41 -21.23 7.56
N ASP A 38 -11.36 -20.57 7.05
CA ASP A 38 -10.23 -20.08 7.87
C ASP A 38 -9.90 -18.59 7.73
N GLY A 39 -10.54 -17.87 6.80
CA GLY A 39 -10.31 -16.44 6.56
C GLY A 39 -9.01 -16.12 5.83
N GLU A 40 -8.33 -17.11 5.23
CA GLU A 40 -7.11 -16.87 4.45
C GLU A 40 -7.41 -16.02 3.21
N VAL A 41 -6.60 -14.97 2.99
CA VAL A 41 -6.79 -14.04 1.88
C VAL A 41 -5.83 -14.33 0.72
N PHE A 42 -6.40 -14.75 -0.41
CA PHE A 42 -5.68 -15.03 -1.65
C PHE A 42 -5.65 -13.83 -2.60
N TYR A 43 -4.45 -13.56 -3.13
CA TYR A 43 -4.26 -12.58 -4.19
C TYR A 43 -4.66 -13.15 -5.54
N THR A 44 -5.52 -12.43 -6.25
CA THR A 44 -5.82 -12.74 -7.65
C THR A 44 -4.98 -11.88 -8.60
N ARG A 45 -5.00 -12.22 -9.89
CA ARG A 45 -4.46 -11.37 -10.97
C ARG A 45 -5.55 -10.49 -11.60
N VAL A 46 -6.72 -10.41 -10.98
CA VAL A 46 -7.84 -9.57 -11.43
C VAL A 46 -7.70 -8.20 -10.77
N ARG A 47 -7.49 -7.16 -11.58
CA ARG A 47 -7.34 -5.79 -11.09
C ARG A 47 -8.65 -5.02 -11.06
N CYS A 48 -8.69 -4.00 -10.23
CA CYS A 48 -9.67 -2.92 -10.33
C CYS A 48 -9.62 -2.28 -11.74
N ARG A 49 -10.80 -1.92 -12.27
CA ARG A 49 -10.96 -1.27 -13.57
C ARG A 49 -10.21 0.07 -13.73
N TYR A 50 -9.84 0.71 -12.61
CA TYR A 50 -9.12 2.00 -12.58
C TYR A 50 -7.63 1.85 -12.27
N LEU A 51 -7.09 0.64 -12.21
CA LEU A 51 -5.64 0.45 -12.11
C LEU A 51 -5.01 0.62 -13.49
N ASP A 52 -4.07 1.54 -13.63
CA ASP A 52 -3.19 1.63 -14.80
C ASP A 52 -2.06 0.60 -14.66
N GLU A 53 -1.92 -0.31 -15.65
CA GLU A 53 -0.92 -1.40 -15.58
C GLU A 53 0.50 -0.92 -15.82
N GLN A 54 0.69 0.17 -16.56
CA GLN A 54 2.01 0.65 -16.92
C GLN A 54 2.65 1.38 -15.73
N THR A 55 1.84 2.13 -14.99
CA THR A 55 2.31 2.95 -13.87
C THR A 55 2.07 2.30 -12.51
N CYS A 56 1.25 1.24 -12.44
CA CYS A 56 0.79 0.63 -11.19
C CYS A 56 0.10 1.63 -10.24
N ARG A 57 -0.58 2.64 -10.80
CA ARG A 57 -1.33 3.67 -10.05
C ARG A 57 -2.81 3.65 -10.40
N CYS A 58 -3.64 4.15 -9.49
CA CYS A 58 -5.04 4.37 -9.78
C CYS A 58 -5.22 5.61 -10.65
N SER A 59 -5.96 5.48 -11.75
CA SER A 59 -6.23 6.58 -12.69
C SER A 59 -7.15 7.66 -12.11
N ASP A 60 -7.93 7.34 -11.07
CA ASP A 60 -8.76 8.29 -10.32
C ASP A 60 -8.67 8.04 -8.81
N TYR A 61 -7.45 8.21 -8.28
CA TYR A 61 -7.15 7.99 -6.87
C TYR A 61 -8.02 8.83 -5.91
N PRO A 62 -8.32 10.12 -6.17
CA PRO A 62 -9.16 10.94 -5.29
C PRO A 62 -10.60 10.43 -5.17
N ASN A 63 -11.19 9.91 -6.26
CA ASN A 63 -12.58 9.44 -6.26
C ASN A 63 -12.73 7.92 -6.08
N ARG A 64 -11.64 7.18 -5.85
CA ARG A 64 -11.60 5.71 -5.86
C ARG A 64 -12.68 5.02 -5.01
N SER A 65 -12.96 5.53 -3.81
CA SER A 65 -13.95 4.94 -2.89
C SER A 65 -15.40 5.27 -3.25
N VAL A 66 -15.61 6.29 -4.10
CA VAL A 66 -16.94 6.60 -4.66
C VAL A 66 -17.19 5.76 -5.91
N LEU A 67 -16.13 5.55 -6.71
CA LEU A 67 -16.21 4.80 -7.96
C LEU A 67 -16.21 3.27 -7.77
N VAL A 68 -15.64 2.79 -6.67
CA VAL A 68 -15.50 1.37 -6.34
C VAL A 68 -15.82 1.19 -4.86
N GLU A 69 -16.99 0.61 -4.57
CA GLU A 69 -17.51 0.40 -3.21
C GLU A 69 -16.51 -0.33 -2.30
N ASN A 70 -15.82 -1.34 -2.82
CA ASN A 70 -14.84 -2.13 -2.07
C ASN A 70 -13.42 -1.52 -2.06
N CYS A 71 -13.22 -0.29 -2.53
CA CYS A 71 -11.92 0.36 -2.49
C CYS A 71 -11.69 1.02 -1.12
N ILE A 72 -10.99 0.28 -0.25
CA ILE A 72 -10.71 0.69 1.12
C ILE A 72 -9.68 1.82 1.14
N ARG A 73 -9.99 2.90 1.87
CA ARG A 73 -9.03 3.95 2.19
C ARG A 73 -8.14 3.47 3.33
N LEU A 74 -6.83 3.45 3.09
CA LEU A 74 -5.85 3.16 4.14
C LEU A 74 -5.74 4.40 5.04
N ASP A 75 -5.91 4.19 6.34
CA ASP A 75 -5.81 5.24 7.36
C ASP A 75 -4.78 4.84 8.42
N ALA A 76 -4.08 5.82 8.99
CA ALA A 76 -3.05 5.58 9.99
C ALA A 76 -3.56 4.83 11.23
N SER A 77 -4.84 5.01 11.59
CA SER A 77 -5.46 4.38 12.76
C SER A 77 -5.85 2.91 12.53
N SER A 78 -6.08 2.49 11.28
CA SER A 78 -6.61 1.16 10.97
C SER A 78 -5.66 0.28 10.17
N VAL A 79 -4.66 0.86 9.48
CA VAL A 79 -3.83 0.08 8.55
C VAL A 79 -3.04 -1.06 9.20
N GLY A 80 -2.75 -0.95 10.50
CA GLY A 80 -2.09 -1.99 11.28
C GLY A 80 -2.92 -3.27 11.45
N SER A 81 -4.24 -3.20 11.34
CA SER A 81 -5.14 -4.36 11.45
C SER A 81 -5.58 -4.92 10.09
N LEU A 82 -5.14 -4.34 8.97
CA LEU A 82 -5.47 -4.82 7.63
C LEU A 82 -4.55 -5.98 7.22
N GLU A 83 -4.84 -7.17 7.74
CA GLU A 83 -4.00 -8.37 7.54
C GLU A 83 -3.92 -8.82 6.07
N TRP A 84 -4.94 -8.48 5.28
CA TRP A 84 -4.98 -8.75 3.84
C TRP A 84 -3.95 -7.94 3.04
N LEU A 85 -3.37 -6.87 3.60
CA LEU A 85 -2.27 -6.16 2.94
C LEU A 85 -1.03 -7.05 2.83
N PRO A 86 -0.22 -6.91 1.77
CA PRO A 86 1.02 -7.69 1.66
C PRO A 86 1.90 -7.49 2.90
N VAL A 87 2.60 -8.53 3.34
CA VAL A 87 3.57 -8.43 4.44
C VAL A 87 4.68 -7.41 4.15
N THR A 88 4.92 -7.12 2.88
CA THR A 88 5.87 -6.09 2.41
C THR A 88 5.28 -4.70 2.26
N CYS A 89 3.98 -4.51 2.48
CA CYS A 89 3.31 -3.23 2.32
C CYS A 89 3.91 -2.20 3.28
N ALA A 90 4.36 -1.07 2.73
CA ALA A 90 4.98 0.00 3.51
C ALA A 90 4.11 0.46 4.68
N TYR A 91 2.79 0.64 4.47
CA TYR A 91 1.88 1.04 5.55
C TYR A 91 1.78 -0.01 6.66
N ARG A 92 1.73 -1.30 6.30
CA ARG A 92 1.67 -2.41 7.26
C ARG A 92 2.96 -2.50 8.06
N LEU A 93 4.11 -2.48 7.39
CA LEU A 93 5.43 -2.48 8.02
C LEU A 93 5.56 -1.32 9.01
N ARG A 94 5.23 -0.11 8.56
CA ARG A 94 5.29 1.11 9.39
C ARG A 94 4.36 1.06 10.60
N ALA A 95 3.15 0.53 10.44
CA ALA A 95 2.22 0.36 11.56
C ALA A 95 2.74 -0.63 12.61
N GLN A 96 3.56 -1.60 12.20
CA GLN A 96 4.22 -2.56 13.09
C GLN A 96 5.58 -2.06 13.63
N GLY A 97 5.97 -0.82 13.32
CA GLY A 97 7.29 -0.28 13.69
C GLY A 97 8.46 -0.93 12.94
N LEU A 98 8.19 -1.66 11.86
CA LEU A 98 9.19 -2.30 11.02
C LEU A 98 9.76 -1.32 9.99
N PRO A 99 11.03 -1.49 9.58
CA PRO A 99 11.61 -0.68 8.53
C PRO A 99 10.97 -0.98 7.18
N LEU A 100 11.01 0.00 6.28
CA LEU A 100 10.69 -0.23 4.87
C LEU A 100 11.71 -1.18 4.23
N ALA A 101 11.29 -1.93 3.21
CA ALA A 101 12.18 -2.81 2.47
C ALA A 101 13.31 -2.01 1.78
N ALA A 102 14.47 -2.64 1.57
CA ALA A 102 15.63 -1.97 0.96
C ALA A 102 15.37 -1.49 -0.48
N TRP A 103 14.46 -2.14 -1.20
CA TRP A 103 14.00 -1.75 -2.54
C TRP A 103 12.87 -0.71 -2.50
N HIS A 104 12.41 -0.26 -1.34
CA HIS A 104 11.37 0.77 -1.28
C HIS A 104 11.91 2.10 -1.84
N PRO A 105 11.17 2.87 -2.67
CA PRO A 105 11.70 4.08 -3.32
C PRO A 105 12.25 5.15 -2.36
N LEU A 106 11.64 5.31 -1.18
CA LEU A 106 12.17 6.19 -0.14
C LEU A 106 13.53 5.74 0.42
N VAL A 107 13.84 4.44 0.37
CA VAL A 107 15.10 3.87 0.85
C VAL A 107 16.13 3.76 -0.28
N SER A 108 15.73 3.25 -1.45
CA SER A 108 16.61 3.03 -2.60
C SER A 108 16.90 4.29 -3.40
N GLY A 109 16.02 5.30 -3.32
CA GLY A 109 16.04 6.47 -4.19
C GLY A 109 15.60 6.18 -5.64
N ASP A 110 15.23 4.94 -5.96
CA ASP A 110 14.86 4.50 -7.30
C ASP A 110 13.39 4.01 -7.33
N PRO A 111 12.48 4.72 -8.03
CA PRO A 111 11.08 4.30 -8.14
C PRO A 111 10.92 2.93 -8.82
N ASP A 112 11.82 2.53 -9.72
CA ASP A 112 11.71 1.27 -10.48
C ASP A 112 12.16 0.04 -9.69
N SER A 113 12.78 0.25 -8.52
CA SER A 113 13.28 -0.85 -7.69
C SER A 113 12.19 -1.78 -7.15
N VAL A 114 10.95 -1.29 -7.06
CA VAL A 114 9.76 -2.05 -6.66
C VAL A 114 9.42 -3.15 -7.68
N HIS A 115 9.64 -2.90 -8.97
CA HIS A 115 9.33 -3.87 -10.03
C HIS A 115 10.37 -4.98 -10.18
N ARG A 116 11.56 -4.80 -9.57
CA ARG A 116 12.67 -5.76 -9.63
C ARG A 116 12.76 -6.67 -8.40
N ALA A 117 11.92 -6.41 -7.40
CA ALA A 117 11.91 -7.10 -6.11
C ALA A 117 11.05 -8.37 -6.11
#